data_AF-A0A6J7UPB5-F1
#
_entry.id   AF-A0A6J7UPB5-F1
#
_cell.length_a   1.000
_cell.length_b   1.000
_cell.length_c   1.000
_cell.angle_alpha   90.00
_cell.angle_beta   90.00
_cell.angle_gamma   90.00
#
_symmetry.space_group_name_H-M   'P 1'
#
loop_
_entity.id
_entity.type
_entity.pdbx_description
1 polymer ?
#
loop_
_entity_poly.entity_id
_entity_poly.type
_entity_poly.pdbx_seq_one_letter_code
_entity_poly.pdbx_strand_id
1 'polypeptide(L)'
;MITLKQRVDAAVPLVSRVDRLGQAFLGKIPPRTFVDQWVKNLAAGKTDAQLVAALATTPEYFWSYALLTPTQFVDRAYFVLLGRVATPTERSTVVKALTTGKQSRQGALATIASSPEHIMKTANRSYVTAAYQALTTIMPTQAMLGQYTNDLNDRGSKVAMLENLALSRSAFENWIAALAANPANARF
;
A
#
# COMPACT_ATOMS: atom_id res chain seq x y z
N MET A 1 -20.85 -19.15 7.68
CA MET A 1 -20.30 -17.81 7.97
C MET A 1 -18.84 -17.78 7.52
N ILE A 2 -18.41 -16.74 6.79
CA ILE A 2 -16.99 -16.55 6.44
C ILE A 2 -16.29 -15.85 7.62
N THR A 3 -15.10 -16.32 8.01
CA THR A 3 -14.32 -15.71 9.12
C THR A 3 -13.72 -14.37 8.71
N LEU A 4 -13.35 -13.52 9.67
CA LEU A 4 -12.67 -12.23 9.40
C LEU A 4 -11.43 -12.44 8.53
N LYS A 5 -10.63 -13.46 8.86
CA LYS A 5 -9.45 -13.85 8.10
C LYS A 5 -9.78 -14.17 6.65
N GLN A 6 -10.82 -14.97 6.39
CA GLN A 6 -11.25 -15.31 5.03
C GLN A 6 -11.69 -14.08 4.23
N ARG A 7 -12.36 -13.10 4.86
CA ARG A 7 -12.73 -11.83 4.19
C ARG A 7 -11.49 -11.05 3.75
N VAL A 8 -10.52 -10.91 4.65
CA VAL A 8 -9.29 -10.17 4.39
C VAL A 8 -8.45 -10.87 3.35
N ASP A 9 -8.24 -12.19 3.48
CA ASP A 9 -7.46 -12.99 2.54
C ASP A 9 -8.02 -12.89 1.10
N ALA A 10 -9.35 -12.82 0.94
CA ALA A 10 -9.99 -12.62 -0.36
C ALA A 10 -9.72 -11.23 -0.97
N ALA A 11 -9.51 -10.19 -0.16
CA ALA A 11 -9.23 -8.83 -0.62
C ALA A 11 -7.74 -8.60 -0.94
N VAL A 12 -6.83 -9.32 -0.27
CA VAL A 12 -5.37 -9.13 -0.36
C VAL A 12 -4.83 -9.10 -1.80
N PRO A 13 -5.23 -9.97 -2.74
CA PRO A 13 -4.65 -9.97 -4.08
C PRO A 13 -4.78 -8.62 -4.81
N LEU A 14 -5.96 -7.99 -4.76
CA LEU A 14 -6.20 -6.71 -5.42
C LEU A 14 -5.64 -5.55 -4.60
N VAL A 15 -5.87 -5.54 -3.28
CA VAL A 15 -5.38 -4.48 -2.41
C VAL A 15 -3.87 -4.38 -2.45
N SER A 16 -3.18 -5.52 -2.42
CA SER A 16 -1.72 -5.52 -2.42
C SER A 16 -1.13 -4.98 -3.73
N ARG A 17 -1.79 -5.17 -4.88
CA ARG A 17 -1.38 -4.54 -6.14
C ARG A 17 -1.50 -3.02 -6.07
N VAL A 18 -2.65 -2.54 -5.62
CA VAL A 18 -2.91 -1.09 -5.49
C VAL A 18 -1.99 -0.45 -4.46
N ASP A 19 -1.79 -1.10 -3.33
CA ASP A 19 -0.99 -0.61 -2.22
C ASP A 19 0.51 -0.56 -2.56
N ARG A 20 1.06 -1.61 -3.21
CA ARG A 20 2.47 -1.62 -3.63
C ARG A 20 2.77 -0.60 -4.72
N LEU A 21 1.93 -0.53 -5.76
CA LEU A 21 2.10 0.46 -6.83
C LEU A 21 1.86 1.88 -6.30
N GLY A 22 0.83 2.06 -5.48
CA GLY A 22 0.55 3.35 -4.86
C GLY A 22 1.70 3.84 -3.98
N GLN A 23 2.27 2.98 -3.13
CA GLN A 23 3.47 3.31 -2.35
C GLN A 23 4.63 3.74 -3.24
N ALA A 24 4.84 3.05 -4.36
CA ALA A 24 5.97 3.33 -5.24
C ALA A 24 5.92 4.71 -5.90
N PHE A 25 4.71 5.17 -6.24
CA PHE A 25 4.52 6.44 -6.94
C PHE A 25 4.28 7.61 -5.98
N LEU A 26 3.62 7.36 -4.85
CA LEU A 26 3.22 8.41 -3.91
C LEU A 26 4.19 8.57 -2.75
N GLY A 27 5.04 7.56 -2.49
CA GLY A 27 5.88 7.49 -1.28
C GLY A 27 5.07 7.33 0.01
N LYS A 28 3.74 7.14 -0.11
CA LYS A 28 2.80 7.03 1.01
C LYS A 28 1.67 6.04 0.72
N ILE A 29 0.92 5.64 1.75
CA ILE A 29 -0.31 4.86 1.59
C ILE A 29 -1.27 5.68 0.72
N PRO A 30 -1.86 5.08 -0.33
CA PRO A 30 -2.90 5.75 -1.10
C PRO A 30 -4.14 6.05 -0.24
N PRO A 31 -4.85 7.17 -0.47
CA PRO A 31 -6.12 7.45 0.21
C PRO A 31 -7.13 6.31 0.04
N ARG A 32 -8.03 6.12 1.03
CA ARG A 32 -9.07 5.05 0.99
C ARG A 32 -9.88 5.06 -0.29
N THR A 33 -10.31 6.24 -0.71
CA THR A 33 -11.10 6.43 -1.93
C THR A 33 -10.36 5.93 -3.18
N PHE A 34 -9.05 6.18 -3.25
CA PHE A 34 -8.20 5.68 -4.33
C PHE A 34 -8.09 4.15 -4.29
N VAL A 35 -7.84 3.57 -3.10
CA VAL A 35 -7.76 2.11 -2.94
C VAL A 35 -9.08 1.44 -3.34
N ASP A 36 -10.20 1.93 -2.82
CA ASP A 36 -11.53 1.39 -3.12
C ASP A 36 -11.88 1.47 -4.61
N GLN A 37 -11.60 2.61 -5.24
CA GLN A 37 -11.84 2.80 -6.67
C GLN A 37 -10.97 1.87 -7.51
N TRP A 38 -9.68 1.76 -7.22
CA TRP A 38 -8.78 0.93 -8.01
C TRP A 38 -8.96 -0.57 -7.78
N VAL A 39 -9.32 -0.99 -6.56
CA VAL A 39 -9.71 -2.38 -6.31
C VAL A 39 -10.93 -2.75 -7.15
N LYS A 40 -11.96 -1.88 -7.20
CA LYS A 40 -13.14 -2.10 -8.08
C LYS A 40 -12.76 -2.13 -9.55
N ASN A 41 -11.91 -1.20 -10.00
CA ASN A 41 -11.44 -1.13 -11.38
C ASN A 41 -10.68 -2.40 -11.79
N LEU A 42 -9.76 -2.87 -10.95
CA LEU A 42 -8.99 -4.09 -11.21
C LEU A 42 -9.90 -5.33 -11.20
N ALA A 43 -10.88 -5.39 -10.29
CA ALA A 43 -11.90 -6.44 -10.29
C ALA A 43 -12.75 -6.44 -11.58
N ALA A 44 -12.98 -5.26 -12.15
CA ALA A 44 -13.70 -5.06 -13.42
C ALA A 44 -12.80 -5.22 -14.68
N GLY A 45 -11.56 -5.72 -14.53
CA GLY A 45 -10.67 -6.02 -15.65
C GLY A 45 -9.76 -4.88 -16.11
N LYS A 46 -9.68 -3.77 -15.37
CA LYS A 46 -8.60 -2.79 -15.60
C LYS A 46 -7.23 -3.41 -15.29
N THR A 47 -6.21 -2.88 -15.93
CA THR A 47 -4.84 -3.41 -15.85
C THR A 47 -3.96 -2.61 -14.88
N ASP A 48 -2.88 -3.23 -14.41
CA ASP A 48 -1.86 -2.51 -13.63
C ASP A 48 -1.23 -1.38 -14.43
N ALA A 49 -1.11 -1.52 -15.75
CA ALA A 49 -0.62 -0.44 -16.63
C ALA A 49 -1.53 0.80 -16.57
N GLN A 50 -2.85 0.61 -16.50
CA GLN A 50 -3.79 1.72 -16.34
C GLN A 50 -3.70 2.37 -14.95
N LEU A 51 -3.49 1.57 -13.89
CA LEU A 51 -3.22 2.08 -12.55
C LEU A 51 -1.92 2.90 -12.50
N VAL A 52 -0.85 2.37 -13.08
CA VAL A 52 0.45 3.06 -13.21
C VAL A 52 0.30 4.37 -13.97
N ALA A 53 -0.46 4.39 -15.07
CA ALA A 53 -0.72 5.62 -15.82
C ALA A 53 -1.42 6.67 -14.94
N ALA A 54 -2.42 6.28 -14.15
CA ALA A 54 -3.11 7.20 -13.25
C ALA A 54 -2.24 7.67 -12.08
N LEU A 55 -1.39 6.80 -11.54
CA LEU A 55 -0.42 7.18 -10.50
C LEU A 55 0.66 8.14 -11.04
N ALA A 56 1.02 8.00 -12.32
CA ALA A 56 2.02 8.85 -12.95
C ALA A 56 1.54 10.29 -13.19
N THR A 57 0.24 10.57 -13.11
CA THR A 57 -0.31 11.93 -13.22
C THR A 57 -0.36 12.67 -11.89
N THR A 58 0.04 12.05 -10.77
CA THR A 58 -0.02 12.70 -9.47
C THR A 58 1.15 13.66 -9.25
N PRO A 59 0.95 14.77 -8.51
CA PRO A 59 2.03 15.67 -8.15
C PRO A 59 3.16 14.97 -7.39
N GLU A 60 2.82 14.01 -6.51
CA GLU A 60 3.81 13.27 -5.73
C GLU A 60 4.83 12.52 -6.59
N TYR A 61 4.38 11.90 -7.69
CA TYR A 61 5.29 11.26 -8.65
C TYR A 61 6.22 12.29 -9.29
N PHE A 62 5.67 13.42 -9.74
CA PHE A 62 6.44 14.46 -10.39
C PHE A 62 7.58 14.97 -9.50
N TRP A 63 7.26 15.37 -8.26
CA TRP A 63 8.22 15.89 -7.30
C TRP A 63 9.25 14.84 -6.85
N SER A 64 8.88 13.56 -6.84
CA SER A 64 9.76 12.49 -6.38
C SER A 64 10.72 11.98 -7.45
N TYR A 65 10.31 11.98 -8.72
CA TYR A 65 10.99 11.22 -9.76
C TYR A 65 11.18 11.95 -11.09
N ALA A 66 10.32 12.90 -11.48
CA ALA A 66 10.33 13.42 -12.84
C ALA A 66 11.59 14.24 -13.17
N LEU A 67 12.14 14.96 -12.18
CA LEU A 67 13.29 15.85 -12.37
C LEU A 67 14.65 15.18 -12.15
N LEU A 68 14.69 13.92 -11.73
CA LEU A 68 15.94 13.20 -11.47
C LEU A 68 16.67 12.85 -12.77
N THR A 69 17.99 12.70 -12.74
CA THR A 69 18.70 11.99 -13.81
C THR A 69 18.30 10.51 -13.81
N PRO A 70 18.46 9.75 -14.93
CA PRO A 70 18.17 8.30 -14.94
C PRO A 70 18.87 7.55 -13.81
N THR A 71 20.11 7.94 -13.53
CA THR A 71 20.94 7.38 -12.47
C THR A 71 20.36 7.64 -11.07
N GLN A 72 20.06 8.91 -10.74
CA GLN A 72 19.44 9.28 -9.46
C GLN A 72 18.06 8.66 -9.29
N PHE A 73 17.30 8.53 -10.37
CA PHE A 73 16.01 7.87 -10.38
C PHE A 73 16.13 6.40 -9.96
N VAL A 74 17.07 5.65 -10.54
CA VAL A 74 17.26 4.23 -10.21
C VAL A 74 17.70 4.06 -8.76
N ASP A 75 18.67 4.87 -8.30
CA ASP A 75 19.17 4.80 -6.93
C ASP A 75 18.05 5.08 -5.91
N ARG A 76 17.23 6.12 -6.17
CA ARG A 76 16.07 6.45 -5.33
C ARG A 76 15.01 5.33 -5.36
N ALA A 77 14.67 4.81 -6.54
CA ALA A 77 13.65 3.77 -6.67
C ALA A 77 14.03 2.50 -5.90
N TYR A 78 15.29 2.05 -6.01
CA TYR A 78 15.79 0.90 -5.26
C TYR A 78 15.79 1.15 -3.75
N PHE A 79 16.23 2.33 -3.31
CA PHE A 79 16.25 2.65 -1.89
C PHE A 79 14.84 2.72 -1.30
N VAL A 80 13.92 3.42 -1.96
CA VAL A 80 12.55 3.60 -1.45
C VAL A 80 11.76 2.30 -1.44
N LEU A 81 11.91 1.47 -2.48
CA LEU A 81 11.12 0.24 -2.63
C LEU A 81 11.77 -0.94 -1.91
N LEU A 82 13.06 -1.14 -2.11
CA LEU A 82 13.76 -2.34 -1.65
C LEU A 82 14.57 -2.08 -0.38
N GLY A 83 14.76 -0.82 0.04
CA GLY A 83 15.56 -0.49 1.22
C GLY A 83 17.05 -0.79 1.04
N ARG A 84 17.52 -0.88 -0.21
CA ARG A 84 18.91 -1.17 -0.56
C ARG A 84 19.31 -0.40 -1.81
N VAL A 85 20.62 -0.29 -2.03
CA VAL A 85 21.15 0.23 -3.30
C VAL A 85 21.03 -0.86 -4.38
N ALA A 86 20.81 -0.45 -5.62
CA ALA A 86 20.90 -1.34 -6.77
C ALA A 86 22.33 -1.90 -6.89
N THR A 87 22.46 -3.18 -7.23
CA THR A 87 23.76 -3.72 -7.63
C THR A 87 24.27 -3.01 -8.90
N PRO A 88 25.58 -3.01 -9.19
CA PRO A 88 26.12 -2.38 -10.40
C PRO A 88 25.44 -2.85 -11.70
N THR A 89 25.12 -4.15 -11.78
CA THR A 89 24.44 -4.76 -12.93
C THR A 89 22.97 -4.33 -13.04
N GLU A 90 22.21 -4.36 -11.95
CA GLU A 90 20.83 -3.87 -11.92
C GLU A 90 20.77 -2.40 -12.34
N ARG A 91 21.65 -1.58 -11.75
CA ARG A 91 21.70 -0.14 -12.00
C ARG A 91 22.02 0.17 -13.46
N SER A 92 23.09 -0.41 -13.99
CA SER A 92 23.50 -0.19 -15.38
C SER A 92 22.44 -0.64 -16.38
N THR A 93 21.76 -1.75 -16.12
CA THR A 93 20.68 -2.27 -16.96
C THR A 93 19.50 -1.31 -17.02
N VAL A 94 18.99 -0.87 -15.87
CA VAL A 94 17.83 0.03 -15.82
C VAL A 94 18.19 1.41 -16.37
N VAL A 95 19.37 1.96 -16.01
CA VAL A 95 19.83 3.25 -16.55
C VAL A 95 19.93 3.19 -18.07
N LYS A 96 20.52 2.14 -18.65
CA LYS A 96 20.59 1.97 -20.11
C LYS A 96 19.22 1.90 -20.75
N ALA A 97 18.26 1.20 -20.14
CA ALA A 97 16.90 1.11 -20.67
C ALA A 97 16.18 2.47 -20.65
N LEU A 98 16.41 3.28 -19.62
CA LEU A 98 15.87 4.63 -19.49
C LEU A 98 16.51 5.61 -20.50
N THR A 99 17.84 5.59 -20.64
CA THR A 99 18.56 6.51 -21.54
C THR A 99 18.30 6.22 -23.00
N THR A 100 18.08 4.95 -23.36
CA THR A 100 17.76 4.54 -24.74
C THR A 100 16.27 4.59 -25.06
N GLY A 101 15.42 5.01 -24.11
CA GLY A 101 13.96 5.09 -24.30
C GLY A 101 13.26 3.73 -24.39
N LYS A 102 13.97 2.61 -24.18
CA LYS A 102 13.37 1.25 -24.19
C LYS A 102 12.41 1.01 -23.03
N GLN A 103 12.55 1.76 -21.94
CA GLN A 103 11.65 1.69 -20.78
C GLN A 103 11.39 3.09 -20.26
N SER A 104 10.15 3.36 -19.86
CA SER A 104 9.79 4.60 -19.17
C SER A 104 10.11 4.52 -17.67
N ARG A 105 10.22 5.67 -16.99
CA ARG A 105 10.40 5.70 -15.52
C ARG A 105 9.23 5.03 -14.79
N GLN A 106 8.02 5.28 -15.28
CA GLN A 106 6.79 4.68 -14.75
C GLN A 106 6.84 3.16 -14.88
N GLY A 107 7.26 2.64 -16.04
CA GLY A 107 7.46 1.21 -16.26
C GLY A 107 8.53 0.62 -15.33
N ALA A 108 9.65 1.31 -15.17
CA ALA A 108 10.72 0.88 -14.27
C ALA A 108 10.24 0.78 -12.80
N LEU A 109 9.51 1.80 -12.30
CA LEU A 109 8.92 1.76 -10.96
C LEU A 109 7.93 0.61 -10.80
N ALA A 110 7.06 0.40 -11.79
CA ALA A 110 6.08 -0.68 -11.76
C ALA A 110 6.75 -2.07 -11.71
N THR A 111 7.83 -2.25 -12.49
CA THR A 111 8.63 -3.48 -12.49
C THR A 111 9.29 -3.72 -11.14
N ILE A 112 9.93 -2.71 -10.54
CA ILE A 112 10.56 -2.84 -9.22
C ILE A 112 9.51 -3.11 -8.13
N ALA A 113 8.37 -2.39 -8.16
CA ALA A 113 7.28 -2.55 -7.21
C ALA A 113 6.56 -3.91 -7.30
N SER A 114 6.68 -4.58 -8.45
CA SER A 114 6.13 -5.92 -8.70
C SER A 114 7.18 -7.03 -8.58
N SER A 115 8.42 -6.70 -8.21
CA SER A 115 9.47 -7.69 -8.01
C SER A 115 9.14 -8.62 -6.83
N PRO A 116 9.59 -9.89 -6.86
CA PRO A 116 9.40 -10.81 -5.73
C PRO A 116 9.92 -10.24 -4.40
N GLU A 117 11.06 -9.53 -4.44
CA GLU A 117 11.64 -8.87 -3.27
C GLU A 117 10.70 -7.81 -2.70
N HIS A 118 10.15 -6.94 -3.54
CA HIS A 118 9.21 -5.91 -3.09
C HIS A 118 7.89 -6.50 -2.59
N ILE A 119 7.35 -7.50 -3.29
CA ILE A 119 6.13 -8.21 -2.89
C ILE A 119 6.30 -8.82 -1.50
N MET A 120 7.43 -9.47 -1.25
CA MET A 120 7.73 -10.07 0.05
C MET A 120 7.86 -9.00 1.14
N LYS A 121 8.62 -7.92 0.88
CA LYS A 121 8.80 -6.81 1.85
C LYS A 121 7.50 -6.11 2.23
N THR A 122 6.56 -6.03 1.30
CA THR A 122 5.29 -5.30 1.49
C THR A 122 4.12 -6.20 1.85
N ALA A 123 4.31 -7.53 1.93
CA ALA A 123 3.22 -8.49 2.16
C ALA A 123 2.43 -8.19 3.45
N ASN A 124 3.12 -7.93 4.57
CA ASN A 124 2.47 -7.60 5.83
C ASN A 124 1.81 -6.21 5.78
N ARG A 125 2.50 -5.21 5.21
CA ARG A 125 1.93 -3.86 4.99
C ARG A 125 0.62 -3.92 4.20
N SER A 126 0.61 -4.60 3.06
CA SER A 126 -0.58 -4.77 2.22
C SER A 126 -1.67 -5.61 2.90
N TYR A 127 -1.30 -6.56 3.77
CA TYR A 127 -2.27 -7.29 4.59
C TYR A 127 -2.97 -6.35 5.57
N VAL A 128 -2.24 -5.46 6.24
CA VAL A 128 -2.81 -4.45 7.12
C VAL A 128 -3.74 -3.53 6.34
N THR A 129 -3.32 -3.02 5.17
CA THR A 129 -4.20 -2.18 4.31
C THR A 129 -5.48 -2.94 3.92
N ALA A 130 -5.39 -4.23 3.57
CA ALA A 130 -6.56 -5.05 3.24
C ALA A 130 -7.49 -5.26 4.45
N ALA A 131 -6.93 -5.47 5.64
CA ALA A 131 -7.70 -5.60 6.88
C ALA A 131 -8.51 -4.34 7.19
N TYR A 132 -7.86 -3.17 7.13
CA TYR A 132 -8.55 -1.89 7.33
C TYR A 132 -9.59 -1.62 6.24
N GLN A 133 -9.27 -1.86 4.97
CA GLN A 133 -10.26 -1.68 3.90
C GLN A 133 -11.50 -2.56 4.09
N ALA A 134 -11.30 -3.83 4.46
CA ALA A 134 -12.37 -4.82 4.54
C ALA A 134 -13.20 -4.72 5.82
N LEU A 135 -12.60 -4.28 6.93
CA LEU A 135 -13.23 -4.34 8.26
C LEU A 135 -13.57 -2.96 8.83
N THR A 136 -13.03 -1.88 8.27
CA THR A 136 -13.22 -0.51 8.77
C THR A 136 -13.59 0.48 7.66
N THR A 137 -14.12 1.62 8.09
CA THR A 137 -14.40 2.78 7.21
C THR A 137 -13.25 3.79 7.19
N ILE A 138 -12.29 3.68 8.12
CA ILE A 138 -11.17 4.60 8.30
C ILE A 138 -9.87 3.88 7.95
N MET A 139 -9.12 4.39 6.97
CA MET A 139 -7.79 3.84 6.64
C MET A 139 -6.77 4.14 7.75
N PRO A 140 -5.78 3.26 7.95
CA PRO A 140 -4.76 3.48 8.96
C PRO A 140 -3.92 4.70 8.59
N THR A 141 -3.49 5.46 9.60
CA THR A 141 -2.45 6.47 9.39
C THR A 141 -1.14 5.79 9.02
N GLN A 142 -0.17 6.56 8.49
CA GLN A 142 1.15 6.03 8.19
C GLN A 142 1.87 5.45 9.40
N ALA A 143 1.74 6.10 10.56
CA ALA A 143 2.31 5.63 11.80
C ALA A 143 1.66 4.30 12.23
N MET A 144 0.32 4.21 12.18
CA MET A 144 -0.40 2.97 12.52
C MET A 144 -0.03 1.83 11.57
N LEU A 145 0.01 2.10 10.25
CA LEU A 145 0.43 1.09 9.29
C LEU A 145 1.84 0.58 9.60
N GLY A 146 2.79 1.48 9.87
CA GLY A 146 4.15 1.12 10.24
C GLY A 146 4.21 0.26 11.49
N GLN A 147 3.46 0.64 12.53
CA GLN A 147 3.37 -0.12 13.77
C GLN A 147 2.84 -1.54 13.53
N TYR A 148 1.65 -1.70 12.94
CA TYR A 148 1.08 -3.03 12.67
C TYR A 148 1.96 -3.87 11.73
N THR A 149 2.64 -3.22 10.77
CA THR A 149 3.57 -3.92 9.89
C THR A 149 4.77 -4.47 10.65
N ASN A 150 5.36 -3.68 11.56
CA ASN A 150 6.47 -4.10 12.40
C ASN A 150 6.05 -5.23 13.35
N ASP A 151 4.89 -5.09 14.00
CA ASP A 151 4.35 -6.13 14.89
C ASP A 151 4.22 -7.48 14.15
N LEU A 152 3.68 -7.46 12.92
CA LEU A 152 3.57 -8.65 12.07
C LEU A 152 4.91 -9.18 11.56
N ASN A 153 5.92 -8.32 11.38
CA ASN A 153 7.26 -8.74 10.94
C ASN A 153 8.04 -9.42 12.06
N ASP A 154 7.90 -8.97 13.30
CA ASP A 154 8.71 -9.48 14.41
C ASP A 154 8.23 -10.88 14.85
N ARG A 155 6.96 -11.05 15.27
CA ARG A 155 6.30 -12.35 15.55
C ARG A 155 4.76 -12.29 15.54
N GLY A 156 4.15 -11.24 14.99
CA GLY A 156 2.73 -10.97 15.13
C GLY A 156 1.82 -11.97 14.42
N SER A 157 0.71 -12.34 15.07
CA SER A 157 -0.34 -13.15 14.46
C SER A 157 -1.31 -12.28 13.68
N LYS A 158 -1.47 -12.56 12.38
CA LYS A 158 -2.51 -11.95 11.54
C LYS A 158 -3.90 -12.13 12.15
N VAL A 159 -4.18 -13.29 12.75
CA VAL A 159 -5.48 -13.55 13.40
C VAL A 159 -5.68 -12.64 14.61
N ALA A 160 -4.69 -12.56 15.51
CA ALA A 160 -4.77 -11.70 16.69
C ALA A 160 -4.91 -10.21 16.31
N MET A 161 -4.22 -9.77 15.25
CA MET A 161 -4.37 -8.42 14.71
C MET A 161 -5.83 -8.16 14.26
N LEU A 162 -6.43 -9.09 13.53
CA LEU A 162 -7.82 -8.96 13.06
C LEU A 162 -8.83 -8.97 14.21
N GLU A 163 -8.59 -9.78 15.24
CA GLU A 163 -9.41 -9.81 16.45
C GLU A 163 -9.35 -8.47 17.19
N ASN A 164 -8.14 -7.93 17.41
CA ASN A 164 -7.95 -6.62 18.04
C ASN A 164 -8.63 -5.50 17.23
N LEU A 165 -8.55 -5.55 15.89
CA LEU A 165 -9.21 -4.57 15.02
C LEU A 165 -10.75 -4.68 15.08
N ALA A 166 -11.29 -5.90 15.18
CA ALA A 166 -12.73 -6.11 15.32
C ALA A 166 -13.25 -5.68 16.70
N LEU A 167 -12.47 -5.92 17.76
CA LEU A 167 -12.79 -5.47 19.12
C LEU A 167 -12.75 -3.95 19.22
N SER A 168 -11.75 -3.27 18.64
CA SER A 168 -11.69 -1.81 18.66
C SER A 168 -12.85 -1.17 17.90
N ARG A 169 -13.25 -1.75 16.75
CA ARG A 169 -14.45 -1.33 16.02
C ARG A 169 -15.72 -1.51 16.85
N SER A 170 -15.90 -2.68 17.45
CA SER A 170 -17.08 -2.98 18.26
C SER A 170 -17.14 -2.08 19.50
N ALA A 171 -16.00 -1.82 20.15
CA ALA A 171 -15.89 -0.89 21.26
C ALA A 171 -16.26 0.54 20.84
N PHE A 172 -15.83 0.99 19.66
CA PHE A 172 -16.20 2.30 19.12
C PHE A 172 -17.70 2.38 18.80
N GLU A 173 -18.27 1.37 18.13
CA GLU A 173 -19.71 1.33 17.83
C GLU A 173 -20.56 1.33 19.11
N ASN A 174 -20.14 0.56 20.12
CA ASN A 174 -20.78 0.55 21.43
C ASN A 174 -20.67 1.91 22.14
N TRP A 175 -19.53 2.59 22.05
CA TRP A 175 -19.34 3.93 22.60
C TRP A 175 -20.24 4.96 21.91
N ILE A 176 -20.35 4.91 20.57
CA ILE A 176 -21.28 5.77 19.81
C ILE A 176 -22.74 5.48 20.19
N ALA A 177 -23.12 4.21 20.35
CA ALA A 177 -24.47 3.85 20.78
C ALA A 177 -24.75 4.36 22.20
N ALA A 178 -23.78 4.25 23.12
CA ALA A 178 -23.88 4.77 24.48
C ALA A 178 -23.98 6.31 24.52
N LEU A 179 -23.30 7.01 23.62
CA LEU A 179 -23.42 8.45 23.42
C LEU A 179 -24.78 8.86 22.86
N ALA A 180 -25.28 8.11 21.87
CA ALA A 180 -26.60 8.37 21.29
C ALA A 180 -27.72 8.13 22.31
N ALA A 181 -27.55 7.14 23.20
CA ALA A 181 -28.49 6.87 24.29
C ALA A 181 -28.39 7.89 25.45
N ASN A 182 -27.20 8.43 25.71
CA ASN A 182 -26.99 9.50 26.69
C ASN A 182 -25.80 10.41 26.28
N PRO A 183 -26.07 11.61 25.74
CA PRO A 183 -25.02 12.54 25.30
C PRO A 183 -24.06 12.99 26.41
N ALA A 184 -24.42 12.83 27.69
CA ALA A 184 -23.53 13.13 28.82
C ALA A 184 -22.32 12.18 28.91
N ASN A 185 -22.34 11.05 28.21
CA ASN A 185 -21.24 10.06 28.14
C ASN A 185 -20.05 10.53 27.30
N ALA A 186 -20.07 11.76 26.75
CA ALA A 186 -19.00 12.34 25.92
C ALA A 186 -17.81 12.90 26.70
N ARG A 187 -17.75 12.71 28.03
CA ARG A 187 -16.69 13.29 28.86
C ARG A 187 -15.55 12.30 29.00
N PHE A 188 -14.36 12.76 28.59
CA PHE A 188 -13.06 12.07 28.65
C PHE A 188 -12.78 11.44 30.02
#